data_AF-A0A0A0KKG1-F1
#
_entry.id   AF-A0A0A0KKG1-F1
#
_cell.length_a   1.000
_cell.length_b   1.000
_cell.length_c   1.000
_cell.angle_alpha   90.00
_cell.angle_beta   90.00
_cell.angle_gamma   90.00
#
_symmetry.space_group_name_H-M   'P 1'
#
loop_
_entity.id
_entity.type
_entity.pdbx_description
1 polymer ?
#
loop_
_entity_poly.entity_id
_entity_poly.type
_entity_poly.pdbx_seq_one_letter_code
_entity_poly.pdbx_strand_id
1 'polypeptide(L)'
;MVIVDNHMSQPRWCCSLDDGNGFFGNNNFDPQEWLQGLSLVAQRFRNKSTVVGMSLRNEIRGFMENANDWNKYITQGVTTIHNINSEVLVIVSGLNYDNDLRYLKEKPLNVSTLDNKLVFEVHLYSFSGDSESKFVKQPLNNICANIMNGFIDHAGFVMQGPNPFPLFVSEYGYDQREVNDAEN
;
A
#
# COMPACT_ATOMS: atom_id res chain seq x y z
N MET A 1 12.31 -11.15 -11.57
CA MET A 1 11.97 -9.87 -10.93
C MET A 1 11.25 -10.19 -9.63
N VAL A 2 11.64 -9.55 -8.53
CA VAL A 2 11.09 -9.80 -7.19
C VAL A 2 10.87 -8.46 -6.49
N ILE A 3 9.72 -8.32 -5.83
CA ILE A 3 9.44 -7.27 -4.85
C ILE A 3 9.45 -7.96 -3.48
N VAL A 4 10.17 -7.38 -2.52
CA VAL A 4 10.13 -7.84 -1.13
C VAL A 4 9.20 -6.93 -0.34
N ASP A 5 8.22 -7.53 0.33
CA ASP A 5 7.16 -6.82 1.02
C ASP A 5 7.27 -7.04 2.53
N ASN A 6 7.05 -5.97 3.31
CA ASN A 6 6.84 -6.07 4.75
C ASN A 6 5.35 -6.30 5.02
N HIS A 7 4.92 -7.55 4.90
CA HIS A 7 3.50 -7.87 4.96
C HIS A 7 2.92 -7.74 6.37
N MET A 8 3.59 -8.36 7.34
CA MET A 8 3.16 -8.44 8.74
C MET A 8 4.37 -8.51 9.66
N SER A 9 4.28 -7.99 10.88
CA SER A 9 5.36 -8.09 11.86
C SER A 9 5.46 -9.47 12.51
N GLN A 10 4.45 -10.31 12.33
CA GLN A 10 4.36 -11.66 12.91
C GLN A 10 3.91 -12.68 11.85
N PRO A 11 4.36 -13.94 11.93
CA PRO A 11 4.02 -14.99 10.96
C PRO A 11 2.60 -15.52 11.20
N ARG A 12 1.59 -14.77 10.76
CA ARG A 12 0.17 -15.08 10.95
C ARG A 12 -0.66 -14.49 9.82
N TRP A 13 -1.95 -14.83 9.82
CA TRP A 13 -2.91 -14.29 8.88
C TRP A 13 -3.15 -12.79 9.10
N CYS A 14 -3.29 -12.07 7.98
CA CYS A 14 -3.67 -10.66 7.88
C CYS A 14 -5.10 -10.61 7.29
N CYS A 15 -5.92 -9.57 7.43
CA CYS A 15 -5.62 -8.23 7.86
C CYS A 15 -6.75 -7.66 8.72
N SER A 16 -7.17 -8.34 9.78
CA SER A 16 -8.27 -7.84 10.62
C SER A 16 -7.90 -6.53 11.34
N LEU A 17 -8.92 -5.78 11.79
CA LEU A 17 -8.76 -4.53 12.54
C LEU A 17 -8.16 -4.74 13.94
N ASP A 18 -8.32 -5.93 14.51
CA ASP A 18 -7.91 -6.29 15.87
C ASP A 18 -6.61 -7.09 15.92
N ASP A 19 -5.94 -7.24 14.79
CA ASP A 19 -4.70 -7.99 14.72
C ASP A 19 -3.55 -7.20 15.43
N GLY A 20 -3.66 -5.88 15.59
CA GLY A 20 -2.64 -5.04 16.22
C GLY A 20 -1.42 -4.76 15.32
N ASN A 21 -1.54 -4.97 14.01
CA ASN A 21 -0.57 -4.66 12.97
C ASN A 21 -1.03 -3.52 12.04
N GLY A 22 -2.23 -2.98 12.23
CA GLY A 22 -2.86 -2.06 11.28
C GLY A 22 -2.16 -0.70 11.15
N PHE A 23 -1.71 -0.10 12.26
CA PHE A 23 -1.06 1.22 12.21
C PHE A 23 0.20 1.30 13.08
N PHE A 24 1.07 2.25 12.74
CA PHE A 24 2.29 2.55 13.49
C PHE A 24 1.99 2.75 14.99
N GLY A 25 2.76 2.07 15.84
CA GLY A 25 2.61 2.10 17.30
C GLY A 25 1.53 1.16 17.85
N ASN A 26 0.87 0.35 17.02
CA ASN A 26 0.02 -0.73 17.51
C ASN A 26 0.86 -1.81 18.22
N ASN A 27 0.21 -2.66 19.02
CA ASN A 27 0.86 -3.68 19.85
C ASN A 27 1.90 -4.54 19.11
N ASN A 28 1.69 -4.80 17.82
CA ASN A 28 2.57 -5.62 16.99
C ASN A 28 3.17 -4.81 15.81
N PHE A 29 3.22 -3.49 15.90
CA PHE A 29 3.80 -2.63 14.86
C PHE A 29 4.56 -1.45 15.47
N ASP A 30 5.72 -1.74 16.05
CA ASP A 30 6.64 -0.71 16.53
C ASP A 30 7.37 -0.02 15.34
N PRO A 31 7.30 1.33 15.21
CA PRO A 31 7.91 2.01 14.07
C PRO A 31 9.45 1.96 14.05
N GLN A 32 10.11 1.89 15.19
CA GLN A 32 11.57 1.81 15.25
C GLN A 32 12.05 0.41 14.87
N GLU A 33 11.36 -0.63 15.36
CA GLU A 33 11.61 -2.01 14.93
C GLU A 33 11.38 -2.19 13.43
N TRP A 34 10.29 -1.62 12.91
CA TRP A 34 9.99 -1.64 11.48
C TRP A 34 11.09 -0.97 10.64
N LEU A 35 11.56 0.23 11.03
CA LEU A 35 12.68 0.90 10.35
C LEU A 35 13.97 0.06 10.39
N GLN A 36 14.24 -0.61 11.51
CA GLN A 36 15.37 -1.52 11.62
C GLN A 36 15.22 -2.72 10.66
N GLY A 37 14.02 -3.29 10.57
CA GLY A 37 13.68 -4.35 9.61
C GLY A 37 13.91 -3.92 8.17
N LEU A 38 13.40 -2.75 7.78
CA LEU A 38 13.63 -2.19 6.44
C LEU A 38 15.12 -2.00 6.13
N SER A 39 15.88 -1.48 7.09
CA SER A 39 17.33 -1.30 6.97
C SER A 39 18.06 -2.63 6.72
N LEU A 40 17.75 -3.68 7.49
CA LEU A 40 18.33 -5.01 7.34
C LEU A 40 18.01 -5.62 5.96
N VAL A 41 16.76 -5.51 5.50
CA VAL A 41 16.32 -6.03 4.20
C VAL A 41 16.98 -5.24 3.05
N ALA A 42 17.04 -3.91 3.14
CA ALA A 42 17.69 -3.07 2.14
C ALA A 42 19.18 -3.40 2.01
N GLN A 43 19.88 -3.58 3.13
CA GLN A 43 21.28 -4.00 3.17
C GLN A 43 21.45 -5.39 2.55
N ARG A 44 20.56 -6.35 2.90
CA ARG A 44 20.62 -7.73 2.43
C ARG A 44 20.51 -7.84 0.91
N PHE A 45 19.65 -7.01 0.31
CA PHE A 45 19.38 -7.04 -1.13
C PHE A 45 20.13 -5.97 -1.93
N ARG A 46 21.05 -5.23 -1.30
CA ARG A 46 21.96 -4.33 -2.02
C ARG A 46 22.75 -5.12 -3.07
N ASN A 47 22.82 -4.58 -4.30
CA ASN A 47 23.46 -5.21 -5.46
C ASN A 47 22.84 -6.56 -5.90
N LYS A 48 21.61 -6.87 -5.51
CA LYS A 48 20.87 -8.05 -5.99
C LYS A 48 19.83 -7.62 -7.03
N SER A 49 20.25 -7.53 -8.29
CA SER A 49 19.42 -7.04 -9.40
C SER A 49 18.11 -7.81 -9.64
N THR A 50 17.96 -9.01 -9.08
CA THR A 50 16.69 -9.75 -9.11
C THR A 50 15.61 -9.12 -8.25
N VAL A 51 15.98 -8.42 -7.17
CA VAL A 51 15.08 -7.65 -6.30
C VAL A 51 15.03 -6.23 -6.83
N VAL A 52 13.88 -5.85 -7.40
CA VAL A 52 13.71 -4.57 -8.09
C VAL A 52 12.99 -3.54 -7.23
N GLY A 53 12.30 -3.98 -6.18
CA GLY A 53 11.52 -3.11 -5.32
C GLY A 53 11.40 -3.64 -3.90
N MET A 54 11.18 -2.71 -2.98
CA MET A 54 10.84 -2.98 -1.60
C MET A 54 9.53 -2.27 -1.28
N SER A 55 8.49 -3.02 -0.91
CA SER A 55 7.28 -2.42 -0.31
C SER A 55 7.51 -2.20 1.18
N LEU A 56 7.06 -1.03 1.63
CA LEU A 56 7.28 -0.56 2.98
C LEU A 56 6.46 -1.30 4.03
N ARG A 57 5.18 -1.50 3.77
CA ARG A 57 4.23 -2.06 4.73
C ARG A 57 2.89 -2.31 4.07
N ASN A 58 2.46 -3.57 4.04
CA ASN A 58 1.15 -3.97 3.56
C ASN A 58 -0.02 -3.38 4.39
N GLU A 59 -1.02 -2.84 3.69
CA GLU A 59 -2.35 -2.51 4.21
C GLU A 59 -2.37 -1.73 5.53
N ILE A 60 -1.80 -0.51 5.52
CA ILE A 60 -1.90 0.39 6.67
C ILE A 60 -3.36 0.80 6.88
N ARG A 61 -3.85 0.69 8.11
CA ARG A 61 -5.28 0.75 8.43
C ARG A 61 -5.60 0.92 9.92
N GLY A 62 -6.87 1.20 10.19
CA GLY A 62 -7.47 1.06 11.52
C GLY A 62 -7.79 2.39 12.19
N PHE A 63 -8.45 2.33 13.34
CA PHE A 63 -9.06 3.52 13.98
C PHE A 63 -8.08 4.62 14.40
N MET A 64 -6.79 4.28 14.58
CA MET A 64 -5.74 5.24 14.92
C MET A 64 -5.02 5.81 13.71
N GLU A 65 -5.40 5.38 12.50
CA GLU A 65 -4.74 5.84 11.28
C GLU A 65 -4.92 7.35 11.12
N ASN A 66 -3.84 8.02 10.74
CA ASN A 66 -3.87 9.43 10.44
C ASN A 66 -2.78 9.80 9.44
N ALA A 67 -3.08 10.76 8.57
CA ALA A 67 -2.17 11.17 7.50
C ALA A 67 -0.85 11.77 8.01
N ASN A 68 -0.83 12.37 9.20
CA ASN A 68 0.38 13.01 9.74
C ASN A 68 1.44 11.99 10.14
N ASP A 69 1.05 10.99 10.94
CA ASP A 69 1.94 9.92 11.35
C ASP A 69 2.29 9.01 10.18
N TRP A 70 1.32 8.69 9.32
CA TRP A 70 1.58 7.96 8.07
C TRP A 70 2.67 8.68 7.26
N ASN A 71 2.52 9.99 6.99
CA ASN A 71 3.47 10.74 6.16
C ASN A 71 4.86 10.80 6.82
N LYS A 72 4.90 10.98 8.14
CA LYS A 72 6.14 10.97 8.93
C LYS A 72 6.88 9.63 8.81
N TYR A 73 6.21 8.52 9.13
CA TYR A 73 6.87 7.21 9.16
C TYR A 73 7.19 6.70 7.76
N ILE A 74 6.32 6.91 6.78
CA ILE A 74 6.61 6.56 5.39
C ILE A 74 7.81 7.35 4.88
N THR A 75 7.88 8.67 5.11
CA THR A 75 9.07 9.45 4.73
C THR A 75 10.35 8.89 5.35
N GLN A 76 10.30 8.46 6.63
CA GLN A 76 11.43 7.81 7.29
C GLN A 76 11.80 6.46 6.66
N GLY A 77 10.81 5.61 6.36
CA GLY A 77 11.02 4.29 5.75
C GLY A 77 11.63 4.42 4.36
N VAL A 78 11.07 5.30 3.53
CA VAL A 78 11.58 5.53 2.17
C VAL A 78 13.01 6.06 2.20
N THR A 79 13.28 7.05 3.06
CA THR A 79 14.64 7.62 3.21
C THR A 79 15.64 6.56 3.69
N THR A 80 15.22 5.71 4.64
CA THR A 80 16.05 4.61 5.16
C THR A 80 16.46 3.65 4.05
N ILE A 81 15.51 3.16 3.25
CA ILE A 81 15.79 2.22 2.17
C ILE A 81 16.69 2.87 1.12
N HIS A 82 16.34 4.07 0.66
CA HIS A 82 17.08 4.74 -0.42
C HIS A 82 18.54 5.05 -0.05
N ASN A 83 18.80 5.49 1.18
CA ASN A 83 20.16 5.75 1.66
C ASN A 83 21.04 4.47 1.70
N ILE A 84 20.43 3.30 1.92
CA ILE A 84 21.14 2.02 2.03
C ILE A 84 21.26 1.35 0.65
N ASN A 85 20.21 1.44 -0.16
CA ASN A 85 20.08 0.82 -1.46
C ASN A 85 19.31 1.73 -2.43
N SER A 86 20.02 2.66 -3.06
CA SER A 86 19.46 3.64 -4.00
C SER A 86 18.99 3.02 -5.33
N GLU A 87 19.31 1.75 -5.59
CA GLU A 87 19.00 1.10 -6.88
C GLU A 87 17.56 0.57 -6.95
N VAL A 88 16.99 0.16 -5.82
CA VAL A 88 15.64 -0.42 -5.76
C VAL A 88 14.55 0.65 -5.82
N LEU A 89 13.40 0.29 -6.39
CA LEU A 89 12.17 1.06 -6.22
C LEU A 89 11.70 0.94 -4.76
N VAL A 90 11.21 2.04 -4.20
CA VAL A 90 10.51 2.01 -2.91
C VAL A 90 9.02 2.15 -3.19
N ILE A 91 8.26 1.14 -2.79
CA ILE A 91 6.82 1.04 -3.03
C ILE A 91 6.10 1.46 -1.74
N VAL A 92 5.14 2.36 -1.89
CA VAL A 92 4.45 3.03 -0.79
C VAL A 92 2.96 2.73 -0.83
N SER A 93 2.54 1.97 0.17
CA SER A 93 1.16 1.71 0.57
C SER A 93 0.41 2.93 1.07
N GLY A 94 -0.90 2.92 0.83
CA GLY A 94 -1.84 3.97 1.25
C GLY A 94 -2.39 3.76 2.66
N LEU A 95 -3.46 4.48 2.97
CA LEU A 95 -4.30 4.24 4.14
C LEU A 95 -5.50 3.37 3.77
N ASN A 96 -6.28 2.97 4.77
CA ASN A 96 -7.50 2.20 4.59
C ASN A 96 -7.28 0.91 3.75
N TYR A 97 -6.35 0.05 4.19
CA TYR A 97 -6.02 -1.20 3.50
C TYR A 97 -5.51 -0.97 2.07
N ASP A 98 -4.64 0.02 1.90
CA ASP A 98 -4.07 0.41 0.61
C ASP A 98 -5.13 0.79 -0.44
N ASN A 99 -6.30 1.27 0.00
CA ASN A 99 -7.35 1.75 -0.89
C ASN A 99 -7.37 3.28 -1.04
N ASP A 100 -6.62 4.03 -0.22
CA ASP A 100 -6.70 5.50 -0.19
C ASP A 100 -5.33 6.20 -0.13
N LEU A 101 -5.03 6.97 -1.18
CA LEU A 101 -3.85 7.83 -1.30
C LEU A 101 -4.21 9.33 -1.27
N ARG A 102 -5.48 9.71 -1.06
CA ARG A 102 -5.95 11.10 -1.23
C ARG A 102 -5.26 12.11 -0.33
N TYR A 103 -4.72 11.68 0.81
CA TYR A 103 -3.95 12.57 1.67
C TYR A 103 -2.74 13.19 0.93
N LEU A 104 -2.23 12.56 -0.15
CA LEU A 104 -1.16 13.14 -0.98
C LEU A 104 -1.60 14.43 -1.70
N LYS A 105 -2.91 14.62 -1.93
CA LYS A 105 -3.44 15.87 -2.50
C LYS A 105 -3.21 17.06 -1.57
N GLU A 106 -3.28 16.81 -0.26
CA GLU A 106 -3.12 17.85 0.78
C GLU A 106 -1.67 17.96 1.26
N LYS A 107 -1.02 16.81 1.45
CA LYS A 107 0.33 16.69 2.00
C LYS A 107 1.15 15.70 1.18
N PRO A 108 1.72 16.14 0.06
CA PRO A 108 2.63 15.32 -0.74
C PRO A 108 3.78 14.79 0.12
N LEU A 109 4.24 13.58 -0.18
CA LEU A 109 5.48 13.08 0.41
C LEU A 109 6.65 13.96 -0.06
N ASN A 110 7.45 14.47 0.89
CA ASN A 110 8.65 15.23 0.54
C ASN A 110 9.80 14.27 0.23
N VAL A 111 9.87 13.85 -1.04
CA VAL A 111 10.76 12.79 -1.53
C VAL A 111 11.72 13.25 -2.62
N SER A 112 12.04 14.55 -2.61
CA SER A 112 12.97 15.17 -3.55
C SER A 112 14.36 14.52 -3.60
N THR A 113 14.71 13.72 -2.59
CA THR A 113 15.99 13.02 -2.46
C THR A 113 16.01 11.60 -3.04
N LEU A 114 14.93 11.10 -3.66
CA LEU A 114 14.81 9.68 -4.05
C LEU A 114 15.15 9.33 -5.50
N ASP A 115 15.74 10.24 -6.28
CA ASP A 115 16.19 9.98 -7.66
C ASP A 115 15.19 9.22 -8.55
N ASN A 116 13.89 9.56 -8.47
CA ASN A 116 12.79 8.90 -9.20
C ASN A 116 12.60 7.40 -8.88
N LYS A 117 12.88 6.98 -7.64
CA LYS A 117 12.69 5.59 -7.18
C LYS A 117 11.37 5.32 -6.47
N LEU A 118 10.48 6.31 -6.37
CA LEU A 118 9.20 6.16 -5.67
C LEU A 118 8.11 5.57 -6.57
N VAL A 119 7.37 4.61 -6.03
CA VAL A 119 6.16 4.03 -6.63
C VAL A 119 5.08 4.00 -5.56
N PHE A 120 3.84 4.37 -5.89
CA PHE A 120 2.70 4.13 -5.00
C PHE A 120 2.02 2.82 -5.33
N GLU A 121 1.42 2.17 -4.34
CA GLU A 121 0.61 0.98 -4.55
C GLU A 121 -0.83 1.13 -4.07
N VAL A 122 -1.71 0.29 -4.61
CA VAL A 122 -3.13 0.25 -4.31
C VAL A 122 -3.64 -1.19 -4.43
N HIS A 123 -4.56 -1.56 -3.55
CA HIS A 123 -5.23 -2.85 -3.58
C HIS A 123 -6.63 -2.71 -4.18
N LEU A 124 -7.12 -3.73 -4.87
CA LEU A 124 -8.46 -3.71 -5.45
C LEU A 124 -9.12 -5.10 -5.41
N TYR A 125 -10.06 -5.24 -4.48
CA TYR A 125 -10.87 -6.45 -4.30
C TYR A 125 -12.36 -6.15 -4.47
N SER A 126 -13.17 -7.19 -4.62
CA SER A 126 -14.65 -7.11 -4.66
C SER A 126 -15.21 -6.37 -3.42
N PHE A 127 -14.56 -6.57 -2.27
CA PHE A 127 -14.91 -5.96 -0.98
C PHE A 127 -14.18 -4.63 -0.69
N SER A 128 -13.33 -4.11 -1.60
CA SER A 128 -12.68 -2.81 -1.42
C SER A 128 -13.73 -1.69 -1.35
N GLY A 129 -13.65 -0.87 -0.30
CA GLY A 129 -14.50 0.28 -0.03
C GLY A 129 -15.94 -0.03 0.41
N ASP A 130 -16.53 -1.12 -0.07
CA ASP A 130 -17.93 -1.46 0.15
C ASP A 130 -18.15 -2.97 0.06
N SER A 131 -19.17 -3.49 0.74
CA SER A 131 -19.47 -4.94 0.74
C SER A 131 -19.58 -5.51 -0.67
N GLU A 132 -18.93 -6.65 -0.92
CA GLU A 132 -19.02 -7.41 -2.18
C GLU A 132 -20.48 -7.71 -2.59
N SER A 133 -21.42 -7.79 -1.64
CA SER A 133 -22.83 -8.00 -1.93
C SER A 133 -23.45 -6.96 -2.86
N LYS A 134 -22.76 -5.83 -3.10
CA LYS A 134 -23.11 -4.87 -4.17
C LYS A 134 -23.26 -5.55 -5.53
N PHE A 135 -22.40 -6.53 -5.87
CA PHE A 135 -22.39 -7.23 -7.16
C PHE A 135 -23.67 -8.02 -7.47
N VAL A 136 -24.42 -8.42 -6.44
CA VAL A 136 -25.71 -9.13 -6.60
C VAL A 136 -26.93 -8.25 -6.29
N LYS A 137 -26.73 -7.03 -5.78
CA LYS A 137 -27.82 -6.13 -5.37
C LYS A 137 -28.04 -4.95 -6.32
N GLN A 138 -27.07 -4.61 -7.17
CA GLN A 138 -27.13 -3.44 -8.04
C GLN A 138 -26.80 -3.80 -9.50
N PRO A 139 -27.22 -2.99 -10.47
CA PRO A 139 -26.81 -3.18 -11.87
C PRO A 139 -25.29 -3.10 -12.02
N LEU A 140 -24.68 -4.09 -12.68
CA LEU A 140 -23.23 -4.22 -12.82
C LEU A 140 -22.56 -2.95 -13.40
N ASN A 141 -23.18 -2.32 -14.40
CA ASN A 141 -22.65 -1.08 -14.99
C ASN A 141 -22.48 0.05 -13.96
N ASN A 142 -23.39 0.17 -12.99
CA ASN A 142 -23.30 1.18 -11.95
C ASN A 142 -22.16 0.83 -10.97
N ILE A 143 -22.00 -0.45 -10.64
CA ILE A 143 -20.94 -0.92 -9.75
C ILE A 143 -19.57 -0.68 -10.39
N CYS A 144 -19.40 -1.07 -11.65
CA CYS A 144 -18.17 -0.82 -12.39
C CYS A 144 -17.83 0.68 -12.46
N ALA A 145 -18.83 1.53 -12.74
CA ALA A 145 -18.63 2.98 -12.75
C ALA A 145 -18.19 3.50 -11.37
N ASN A 146 -18.83 3.04 -10.29
CA ASN A 146 -18.50 3.44 -8.93
C ASN A 146 -17.09 2.99 -8.52
N ILE A 147 -16.70 1.75 -8.85
CA ILE A 147 -15.35 1.23 -8.57
C ILE A 147 -14.30 2.03 -9.33
N MET A 148 -14.50 2.27 -10.63
CA MET A 148 -13.55 3.02 -11.45
C MET A 148 -13.41 4.47 -10.98
N ASN A 149 -14.53 5.14 -10.68
CA ASN A 149 -14.51 6.50 -10.15
C ASN A 149 -13.84 6.57 -8.78
N GLY A 150 -14.12 5.59 -7.91
CA GLY A 150 -13.47 5.45 -6.61
C GLY A 150 -11.96 5.29 -6.76
N PHE A 151 -11.52 4.32 -7.57
CA PHE A 151 -10.10 4.08 -7.85
C PHE A 151 -9.39 5.35 -8.36
N ILE A 152 -9.99 6.06 -9.32
CA ILE A 152 -9.41 7.29 -9.87
C ILE A 152 -9.31 8.38 -8.81
N ASP A 153 -10.37 8.60 -8.03
CA ASP A 153 -10.38 9.61 -6.97
C ASP A 153 -9.38 9.28 -5.85
N HIS A 154 -9.27 8.01 -5.48
CA HIS A 154 -8.55 7.58 -4.30
C HIS A 154 -7.07 7.31 -4.55
N ALA A 155 -6.71 6.82 -5.73
CA ALA A 155 -5.34 6.44 -6.06
C ALA A 155 -4.90 6.91 -7.46
N GLY A 156 -5.75 6.78 -8.48
CA GLY A 156 -5.37 7.02 -9.88
C GLY A 156 -4.88 8.44 -10.18
N PHE A 157 -5.24 9.43 -9.36
CA PHE A 157 -4.77 10.81 -9.50
C PHE A 157 -3.23 10.95 -9.39
N VAL A 158 -2.52 10.03 -8.73
CA VAL A 158 -1.05 10.13 -8.57
C VAL A 158 -0.31 9.98 -9.90
N MET A 159 -0.94 9.35 -10.89
CA MET A 159 -0.39 9.19 -12.24
C MET A 159 -0.59 10.42 -13.13
N GLN A 160 -1.24 11.47 -12.62
CA GLN A 160 -1.64 12.64 -13.39
C GLN A 160 -0.92 13.90 -12.90
N GLY A 161 -1.00 14.98 -13.68
CA GLY A 161 -0.43 16.29 -13.33
C GLY A 161 1.06 16.45 -13.70
N PRO A 162 1.71 17.52 -13.21
CA PRO A 162 3.06 17.89 -13.65
C PRO A 162 4.18 16.99 -13.09
N ASN A 163 3.94 16.30 -11.97
CA ASN A 163 4.91 15.40 -11.33
C ASN A 163 4.24 14.05 -11.05
N PRO A 164 3.94 13.25 -12.09
CA PRO A 164 3.25 11.99 -11.92
C PRO A 164 4.16 10.94 -11.29
N PHE A 165 3.58 10.05 -10.49
CA PHE A 165 4.23 8.86 -9.95
C PHE A 165 3.67 7.60 -10.60
N PRO A 166 4.47 6.53 -10.77
CA PRO A 166 3.94 5.22 -11.10
C PRO A 166 2.99 4.73 -10.01
N LEU A 167 1.87 4.13 -10.42
CA LEU A 167 0.93 3.43 -9.54
C LEU A 167 0.95 1.94 -9.86
N PHE A 168 1.19 1.12 -8.85
CA PHE A 168 1.22 -0.33 -8.92
C PHE A 168 -0.04 -0.91 -8.26
N VAL A 169 -0.89 -1.59 -9.03
CA VAL A 169 -1.96 -2.40 -8.45
C VAL A 169 -1.33 -3.71 -7.97
N SER A 170 -0.93 -3.75 -6.71
CA SER A 170 -0.10 -4.81 -6.14
C SER A 170 -0.90 -6.03 -5.72
N GLU A 171 -2.16 -5.82 -5.30
CA GLU A 171 -3.07 -6.89 -4.95
C GLU A 171 -4.46 -6.71 -5.57
N TYR A 172 -4.96 -7.79 -6.14
CA TYR A 172 -6.32 -7.93 -6.65
C TYR A 172 -6.63 -9.42 -6.82
N GLY A 173 -7.89 -9.79 -6.69
CA GLY A 173 -8.31 -11.18 -6.85
C GLY A 173 -9.75 -11.40 -6.46
N TYR A 174 -10.19 -12.65 -6.63
CA TYR A 174 -11.51 -13.12 -6.24
C TYR A 174 -11.47 -14.64 -6.00
N ASP A 175 -12.46 -15.17 -5.31
CA ASP A 175 -12.59 -16.60 -5.07
C ASP A 175 -13.10 -17.36 -6.32
N GLN A 176 -12.25 -18.18 -6.93
CA GLN A 176 -12.58 -18.98 -8.11
C GLN A 176 -13.33 -20.29 -7.83
N ARG A 177 -13.74 -20.54 -6.58
CA ARG A 177 -14.51 -21.76 -6.24
C ARG A 177 -15.98 -21.69 -6.67
N GLU A 178 -16.44 -20.52 -7.13
CA GLU A 178 -17.81 -20.28 -7.57
C GLU A 178 -18.87 -20.46 -6.48
N VAL A 179 -18.48 -20.34 -5.20
CA VAL A 179 -19.37 -20.56 -4.04
C VAL A 179 -20.09 -19.29 -3.58
N ASN A 180 -19.72 -18.13 -4.11
CA ASN A 180 -20.24 -16.83 -3.74
C ASN A 180 -20.58 -16.01 -4.99
N ASP A 181 -21.88 -15.87 -5.30
CA ASP A 181 -22.35 -15.12 -6.46
C ASP A 181 -21.89 -13.65 -6.47
N ALA A 182 -21.51 -13.09 -5.33
CA ALA A 182 -20.97 -11.74 -5.23
C ALA A 182 -19.49 -11.61 -5.65
N GLU A 183 -18.79 -12.74 -5.80
CA GLU A 183 -17.40 -12.82 -6.23
C GLU A 183 -17.23 -13.55 -7.58
N ASN A 184 -18.34 -13.94 -8.21
CA ASN A 184 -18.40 -14.69 -9.48
C ASN A 184 -18.51 -13.79 -10.72
#